data_AF-A0A8T7M852-F1
#
_entry.id   AF-A0A8T7M852-F1
#
_cell.length_a   1.000
_cell.length_b   1.000
_cell.length_c   1.000
_cell.angle_alpha   90.00
_cell.angle_beta   90.00
_cell.angle_gamma   90.00
#
_symmetry.space_group_name_H-M   'P 1'
#
loop_
_entity.id
_entity.type
_entity.pdbx_description
1 polymer ?
#
loop_
_entity_poly.entity_id
_entity_poly.type
_entity_poly.pdbx_seq_one_letter_code
_entity_poly.pdbx_strand_id
1 'polypeptide(L)'
;MANNLILFYGCANDSSLTPVELAMDKLLRLAAVSTLQTARSTGLFERMLVLTNDHSFNPPDGVELLFDNEISSSGTFDFGYSLSRIAQLLPSKDAVVYAGAGAGALFSVAEWQSLLKVLEEEPAVVTANNFFSADIVGWKPTEAVNKLVARNELPDSDNNLAWSLCQRAGLVWRQMLPGDSRTFRTIFDIDTPTDGAALKIWLDNNTELSLLKEFLSEEKSFPTRNASAFLRELGRFESEVLISGRVSGGVHRLLETRTHGQTRILSEERGMRASGREAKGLVKSLAGIILEKSGPQSFFFQLAELSTAVAIDTRVLFAHLKYNFSRSDRFNSDAFNPEGIHDAYLREFTYAAVEVQEKTGLTVLMGGHSLIAGDLMLLLELTPPRFG
;
A
#
# COMPACT_ATOMS: atom_id res chain seq x y z
N MET A 1 12.03 -29.23 6.67
CA MET A 1 11.84 -28.15 5.69
C MET A 1 11.55 -26.92 6.50
N ALA A 2 12.38 -25.91 6.32
CA ALA A 2 12.32 -24.68 7.09
C ALA A 2 11.41 -23.65 6.40
N ASN A 3 10.95 -22.67 7.16
CA ASN A 3 10.35 -21.46 6.61
C ASN A 3 11.36 -20.32 6.72
N ASN A 4 11.52 -19.56 5.64
CA ASN A 4 12.41 -18.41 5.58
C ASN A 4 11.60 -17.15 5.25
N LEU A 5 11.92 -16.01 5.86
CA LEU A 5 11.35 -14.71 5.50
C LEU A 5 12.42 -13.84 4.85
N ILE A 6 12.05 -13.19 3.76
CA ILE A 6 12.86 -12.18 3.07
C ILE A 6 12.04 -10.89 3.06
N LEU A 7 12.61 -9.81 3.57
CA LEU A 7 11.99 -8.48 3.54
C LEU A 7 12.85 -7.52 2.71
N PHE A 8 12.23 -6.80 1.77
CA PHE A 8 12.91 -5.77 0.99
C PHE A 8 12.54 -4.38 1.50
N TYR A 9 13.56 -3.60 1.83
CA TYR A 9 13.42 -2.22 2.27
C TYR A 9 14.40 -1.31 1.53
N GLY A 10 13.88 -0.43 0.69
CA GLY A 10 14.65 0.64 0.06
C GLY A 10 14.44 1.97 0.78
N CYS A 11 15.53 2.66 1.10
CA CYS A 11 15.53 4.05 1.55
C CYS A 11 15.82 4.98 0.38
N ALA A 12 15.16 6.13 0.32
CA ALA A 12 15.58 7.19 -0.60
C ALA A 12 16.84 7.85 0.00
N ASN A 13 17.99 7.54 -0.57
CA ASN A 13 19.27 8.13 -0.16
C ASN A 13 19.46 9.50 -0.85
N ASP A 14 18.63 10.48 -0.49
CA ASP A 14 18.66 11.83 -1.09
C ASP A 14 18.59 12.92 -0.02
N SER A 15 19.51 13.89 -0.06
CA SER A 15 19.51 15.02 0.88
C SER A 15 18.46 16.09 0.56
N SER A 16 17.80 15.99 -0.59
CA SER A 16 16.74 16.89 -1.05
C SER A 16 15.32 16.44 -0.68
N LEU A 17 15.18 15.33 0.07
CA LEU A 17 13.87 14.84 0.49
C LEU A 17 13.12 15.88 1.31
N THR A 18 11.84 16.04 0.98
CA THR A 18 10.93 16.89 1.75
C THR A 18 10.63 16.28 3.13
N PRO A 19 10.14 17.07 4.11
CA PRO A 19 9.80 16.54 5.43
C PRO A 19 8.84 15.35 5.39
N VAL A 20 7.85 15.35 4.49
CA VAL A 20 6.91 14.25 4.32
C VAL A 20 7.57 13.00 3.74
N GLU A 21 8.55 13.13 2.84
CA GLU A 21 9.32 12.00 2.32
C GLU A 21 10.21 11.39 3.40
N LEU A 22 10.88 12.21 4.21
CA LEU A 22 11.66 11.74 5.37
C LEU A 22 10.77 11.01 6.38
N ALA A 23 9.56 11.51 6.64
CA ALA A 23 8.58 10.86 7.51
C ALA A 23 8.12 9.51 6.94
N MET A 24 7.87 9.43 5.63
CA MET A 24 7.49 8.19 4.94
C MET A 24 8.60 7.14 4.98
N ASP A 25 9.85 7.53 4.70
CA ASP A 25 10.98 6.59 4.75
C ASP A 25 11.22 6.08 6.18
N LYS A 26 11.09 6.94 7.19
CA LYS A 26 11.12 6.52 8.60
C LYS A 26 9.96 5.59 8.95
N LEU A 27 8.75 5.86 8.45
CA LEU A 27 7.58 5.01 8.65
C LEU A 27 7.81 3.61 8.08
N LEU A 28 8.28 3.52 6.83
CA LEU A 28 8.61 2.27 6.15
C LEU A 28 9.69 1.48 6.89
N ARG A 29 10.73 2.16 7.38
CA ARG A 29 11.78 1.53 8.19
C ARG A 29 11.19 0.87 9.45
N LEU A 30 10.35 1.60 10.18
CA LEU A 30 9.74 1.09 11.41
C LEU A 30 8.69 0.00 11.13
N ALA A 31 8.00 0.08 10.00
CA ALA A 31 7.07 -0.94 9.53
C ALA A 31 7.81 -2.25 9.19
N ALA A 32 8.95 -2.17 8.51
CA ALA A 32 9.81 -3.32 8.26
C ALA A 32 10.28 -3.99 9.57
N VAL A 33 10.78 -3.19 10.52
CA VAL A 33 11.20 -3.69 11.83
C VAL A 33 10.04 -4.35 12.58
N SER A 34 8.86 -3.72 12.58
CA SER A 34 7.66 -4.26 13.25
C SER A 34 7.17 -5.55 12.61
N THR A 35 7.20 -5.64 11.28
CA THR A 35 6.88 -6.85 10.50
C THR A 35 7.79 -8.01 10.90
N LEU A 36 9.10 -7.78 10.96
CA LEU A 36 10.09 -8.77 11.37
C LEU A 36 9.93 -9.20 12.83
N GLN A 37 9.63 -8.26 13.74
CA GLN A 37 9.39 -8.56 15.14
C GLN A 37 8.16 -9.48 15.32
N THR A 38 7.05 -9.17 14.65
CA THR A 38 5.85 -9.99 14.72
C THR A 38 6.06 -11.35 14.07
N ALA A 39 6.69 -11.41 12.89
CA ALA A 39 7.05 -12.67 12.24
C ALA A 39 7.96 -13.53 13.13
N ARG A 40 8.99 -12.94 13.76
CA ARG A 40 9.90 -13.64 14.69
C ARG A 40 9.16 -14.21 15.88
N SER A 41 8.20 -13.47 16.45
CA SER A 41 7.43 -13.89 17.61
C SER A 41 6.61 -15.17 17.38
N THR A 42 6.38 -15.55 16.11
CA THR A 42 5.74 -16.83 15.77
C THR A 42 6.62 -18.02 16.13
N GLY A 43 7.94 -17.86 16.14
CA GLY A 43 8.91 -18.95 16.27
C GLY A 43 8.94 -19.92 15.08
N LEU A 44 8.29 -19.59 13.97
CA LEU A 44 8.11 -20.50 12.82
C LEU A 44 9.07 -20.25 11.67
N PHE A 45 9.85 -19.16 11.70
CA PHE A 45 10.88 -18.85 10.71
C PHE A 45 12.25 -19.26 11.23
N GLU A 46 12.95 -20.10 10.45
CA GLU A 46 14.32 -20.52 10.78
C GLU A 46 15.32 -19.42 10.46
N ARG A 47 15.13 -18.74 9.33
CA ARG A 47 15.94 -17.59 8.92
C ARG A 47 15.05 -16.43 8.50
N MET A 48 15.49 -15.23 8.81
CA MET A 48 14.88 -13.99 8.37
C MET A 48 15.98 -13.09 7.81
N LEU A 49 15.78 -12.57 6.61
CA LEU A 49 16.75 -11.74 5.92
C LEU A 49 16.10 -10.41 5.54
N VAL A 50 16.85 -9.33 5.69
CA VAL A 50 16.48 -8.01 5.17
C VAL A 50 17.45 -7.62 4.09
N LEU A 51 16.91 -7.28 2.92
CA LEU A 51 17.67 -6.66 1.85
C LEU A 51 17.43 -5.15 1.86
N THR A 52 18.51 -4.37 1.92
CA THR A 52 18.38 -2.90 1.96
C THR A 52 19.59 -2.16 1.41
N ASN A 53 19.36 -0.95 0.90
CA ASN A 53 20.41 0.04 0.57
C ASN A 53 20.65 1.04 1.73
N ASP A 54 19.98 0.88 2.87
CA ASP A 54 20.07 1.77 4.03
C ASP A 54 21.11 1.25 5.03
N HIS A 55 22.32 1.80 4.98
CA HIS A 55 23.40 1.47 5.90
C HIS A 55 23.11 1.76 7.38
N SER A 56 22.06 2.54 7.68
CA SER A 56 21.62 2.84 9.03
C SER A 56 20.50 1.92 9.53
N PHE A 57 20.04 0.97 8.70
CA PHE A 57 19.02 0.01 9.10
C PHE A 57 19.55 -0.91 10.19
N ASN A 58 18.83 -0.96 11.32
CA ASN A 58 19.16 -1.84 12.44
C ASN A 58 18.06 -2.92 12.56
N PRO A 59 18.30 -4.15 12.10
CA PRO A 59 17.29 -5.20 12.18
C PRO A 59 17.12 -5.71 13.62
N PRO A 60 15.99 -6.34 13.96
CA PRO A 60 15.86 -7.09 15.22
C PRO A 60 16.92 -8.20 15.36
N ASP A 61 17.27 -8.59 16.58
CA ASP A 61 18.25 -9.67 16.80
C ASP A 61 17.89 -10.95 16.03
N GLY A 62 18.88 -11.66 15.51
CA GLY A 62 18.68 -12.91 14.77
C GLY A 62 18.10 -12.73 13.36
N VAL A 63 17.91 -11.51 12.89
CA VAL A 63 17.61 -11.20 11.49
C VAL A 63 18.92 -10.84 10.77
N GLU A 64 19.17 -11.48 9.63
CA GLU A 64 20.35 -11.26 8.80
C GLU A 64 20.16 -10.01 7.92
N LEU A 65 21.17 -9.13 7.89
CA LEU A 65 21.15 -7.93 7.05
C LEU A 65 22.01 -8.15 5.80
N LEU A 66 21.43 -7.93 4.64
CA LEU A 66 22.09 -7.96 3.34
C LEU A 66 22.01 -6.57 2.72
N PHE A 67 23.18 -5.99 2.44
CA PHE A 67 23.23 -4.72 1.72
C PHE A 67 23.13 -4.94 0.22
N ASP A 68 22.22 -4.21 -0.41
CA ASP A 68 22.07 -4.21 -1.86
C ASP A 68 22.23 -2.82 -2.43
N ASN A 69 23.32 -2.66 -3.16
CA ASN A 69 23.62 -1.48 -3.95
C ASN A 69 23.56 -1.79 -5.45
N GLU A 70 23.02 -2.95 -5.83
CA GLU A 70 22.93 -3.35 -7.22
C GLU A 70 21.85 -2.53 -7.91
N ILE A 71 22.31 -1.78 -8.90
CA ILE A 71 21.48 -0.98 -9.76
C ILE A 71 21.54 -1.64 -11.14
N SER A 72 20.37 -1.93 -11.72
CA SER A 72 20.26 -2.42 -13.09
C SER A 72 20.98 -1.50 -14.08
N SER A 73 21.24 -2.02 -15.29
CA SER A 73 21.77 -1.19 -16.39
C SER A 73 20.93 0.06 -16.71
N SER A 74 19.65 0.08 -16.33
CA SER A 74 18.74 1.23 -16.45
C SER A 74 18.81 2.22 -15.28
N GLY A 75 19.69 2.03 -14.30
CA GLY A 75 19.83 2.96 -13.17
C GLY A 75 18.79 2.76 -12.06
N THR A 76 18.04 1.66 -12.07
CA THR A 76 16.98 1.34 -11.08
C THR A 76 17.27 0.04 -10.34
N PHE A 77 16.67 -0.14 -9.15
CA PHE A 77 16.72 -1.42 -8.43
C PHE A 77 16.24 -2.58 -9.31
N ASP A 78 16.96 -3.71 -9.29
CA ASP A 78 16.63 -4.93 -10.06
C ASP A 78 16.04 -5.99 -9.12
N PHE A 79 14.71 -5.98 -8.98
CA PHE A 79 14.01 -6.90 -8.10
C PHE A 79 14.30 -8.37 -8.40
N GLY A 80 14.25 -8.74 -9.69
CA GLY A 80 14.43 -10.13 -10.14
C GLY A 80 15.83 -10.65 -9.81
N TYR A 81 16.85 -9.85 -10.11
CA TYR A 81 18.23 -10.18 -9.79
C TYR A 81 18.46 -10.34 -8.28
N SER A 82 18.01 -9.36 -7.48
CA SER A 82 18.18 -9.39 -6.03
C SER A 82 17.44 -10.57 -5.38
N LEU A 83 16.23 -10.89 -5.85
CA LEU A 83 15.47 -12.07 -5.43
C LEU A 83 16.24 -13.36 -5.74
N SER A 84 16.83 -13.46 -6.94
CA SER A 84 17.60 -14.65 -7.34
C SER A 84 18.84 -14.87 -6.49
N ARG A 85 19.54 -13.79 -6.11
CA ARG A 85 20.70 -13.86 -5.22
C ARG A 85 20.33 -14.39 -3.84
N ILE A 86 19.23 -13.90 -3.27
CA ILE A 86 18.80 -14.35 -1.94
C ILE A 86 18.30 -15.79 -1.99
N ALA A 87 17.57 -16.17 -3.05
CA ALA A 87 17.13 -17.55 -3.24
C ALA A 87 18.31 -18.54 -3.28
N GLN A 88 19.50 -18.14 -3.76
CA GLN A 88 20.71 -18.97 -3.74
C GLN A 88 21.32 -19.14 -2.34
N LEU A 89 21.01 -18.25 -1.40
CA LEU A 89 21.46 -18.33 0.00
C LEU A 89 20.59 -19.26 0.85
N LEU A 90 19.43 -19.68 0.32
CA LEU A 90 18.43 -20.48 1.02
C LEU A 90 18.42 -21.93 0.51
N PRO A 91 18.11 -22.92 1.38
CA PRO A 91 18.02 -24.31 0.93
C PRO A 91 16.92 -24.51 -0.12
N SER A 92 17.22 -25.34 -1.13
CA SER A 92 16.39 -25.46 -2.33
C SER A 92 14.96 -25.93 -2.08
N LYS A 93 14.74 -26.77 -1.05
CA LYS A 93 13.46 -27.40 -0.73
C LYS A 93 12.61 -26.63 0.28
N ASP A 94 13.16 -25.58 0.88
CA ASP A 94 12.48 -24.85 1.94
C ASP A 94 11.35 -23.98 1.39
N ALA A 95 10.52 -23.50 2.32
CA ALA A 95 9.55 -22.47 2.03
C ALA A 95 10.19 -21.08 2.19
N VAL A 96 9.73 -20.14 1.37
CA VAL A 96 10.16 -18.75 1.41
C VAL A 96 8.93 -17.86 1.42
N VAL A 97 8.99 -16.83 2.25
CA VAL A 97 8.03 -15.74 2.28
C VAL A 97 8.76 -14.46 1.94
N TYR A 98 8.26 -13.72 0.96
CA TYR A 98 8.71 -12.38 0.61
C TYR A 98 7.71 -11.36 1.14
N ALA A 99 8.20 -10.23 1.63
CA ALA A 99 7.41 -9.04 1.92
C ALA A 99 8.15 -7.75 1.51
N GLY A 100 7.43 -6.79 0.93
CA GLY A 100 7.89 -5.40 0.84
C GLY A 100 7.78 -4.69 2.19
N ALA A 101 8.62 -3.68 2.46
CA ALA A 101 8.66 -2.97 3.75
C ALA A 101 7.36 -2.27 4.16
N GLY A 102 6.54 -1.85 3.19
CA GLY A 102 5.24 -1.23 3.45
C GLY A 102 4.15 -2.23 3.81
N ALA A 103 4.33 -3.49 3.40
CA ALA A 103 3.34 -4.54 3.56
C ALA A 103 3.62 -5.38 4.82
N GLY A 104 2.57 -6.00 5.37
CA GLY A 104 2.70 -6.93 6.49
C GLY A 104 2.90 -6.28 7.85
N ALA A 105 3.01 -4.94 7.92
CA ALA A 105 3.09 -4.21 9.20
C ALA A 105 1.91 -4.54 10.13
N LEU A 106 0.72 -4.79 9.55
CA LEU A 106 -0.48 -5.18 10.28
C LEU A 106 -0.69 -6.70 10.38
N PHE A 107 0.20 -7.54 9.85
CA PHE A 107 0.07 -9.00 10.01
C PHE A 107 0.25 -9.38 11.48
N SER A 108 -0.79 -9.99 12.02
CA SER A 108 -0.77 -10.67 13.30
C SER A 108 -0.01 -12.00 13.22
N VAL A 109 0.33 -12.55 14.39
CA VAL A 109 0.87 -13.91 14.54
C VAL A 109 -0.02 -14.95 13.83
N ALA A 110 -1.35 -14.79 13.93
CA ALA A 110 -2.31 -15.72 13.33
C ALA A 110 -2.30 -15.67 11.80
N GLU A 111 -2.06 -14.51 11.19
CA GLU A 111 -1.97 -14.35 9.73
C GLU A 111 -0.67 -14.96 9.20
N TRP A 112 0.45 -14.76 9.89
CA TRP A 112 1.71 -15.46 9.57
C TRP A 112 1.55 -16.97 9.67
N GLN A 113 0.95 -17.47 10.75
CA GLN A 113 0.67 -18.91 10.92
C GLN A 113 -0.22 -19.46 9.81
N SER A 114 -1.25 -18.72 9.41
CA SER A 114 -2.17 -19.13 8.34
C SER A 114 -1.46 -19.21 6.99
N LEU A 115 -0.63 -18.21 6.66
CA LEU A 115 0.19 -18.22 5.45
C LEU A 115 1.13 -19.42 5.44
N LEU A 116 1.86 -19.65 6.54
CA LEU A 116 2.82 -20.76 6.63
C LEU A 116 2.14 -22.12 6.54
N LYS A 117 0.95 -22.28 7.12
CA LYS A 117 0.15 -23.51 7.00
C LYS A 117 -0.16 -23.85 5.53
N VAL A 118 -0.49 -22.86 4.71
CA VAL A 118 -0.69 -23.08 3.26
C VAL A 118 0.59 -23.59 2.59
N LEU A 119 1.74 -23.08 3.01
CA LEU A 119 3.04 -23.55 2.51
C LEU A 119 3.40 -24.94 3.01
N GLU A 120 2.89 -25.40 4.14
CA GLU A 120 3.14 -26.74 4.67
C GLU A 120 2.31 -27.83 3.95
N GLU A 121 1.05 -27.53 3.62
CA GLU A 121 0.07 -28.49 3.10
C GLU A 121 0.39 -29.05 1.70
N GLU A 122 1.10 -28.28 0.88
CA GLU A 122 1.36 -28.62 -0.53
C GLU A 122 2.87 -28.65 -0.82
N PRO A 123 3.40 -29.64 -1.56
CA PRO A 123 4.84 -29.73 -1.83
C PRO A 123 5.34 -28.66 -2.82
N ALA A 124 4.47 -28.14 -3.70
CA ALA A 124 4.79 -27.16 -4.73
C ALA A 124 3.66 -26.11 -4.83
N VAL A 125 3.79 -25.01 -4.11
CA VAL A 125 2.69 -24.06 -3.86
C VAL A 125 3.18 -22.63 -3.86
N VAL A 126 2.31 -21.73 -4.29
CA VAL A 126 2.45 -20.28 -4.16
C VAL A 126 1.17 -19.69 -3.61
N THR A 127 1.32 -18.71 -2.72
CA THR A 127 0.25 -17.94 -2.11
C THR A 127 0.68 -16.47 -1.99
N ALA A 128 -0.27 -15.56 -1.99
CA ALA A 128 0.00 -14.13 -1.90
C ALA A 128 -1.19 -13.34 -1.37
N ASN A 129 -0.94 -12.13 -0.87
CA ASN A 129 -2.01 -11.20 -0.52
C ASN A 129 -2.88 -10.82 -1.72
N ASN A 130 -2.29 -10.77 -2.92
CA ASN A 130 -3.01 -10.57 -4.18
C ASN A 130 -2.27 -11.19 -5.36
N PHE A 131 -2.94 -12.07 -6.11
CA PHE A 131 -2.32 -12.84 -7.19
C PHE A 131 -1.72 -12.00 -8.33
N PHE A 132 -2.29 -10.82 -8.63
CA PHE A 132 -1.89 -9.99 -9.77
C PHE A 132 -1.08 -8.74 -9.40
N SER A 133 -0.87 -8.50 -8.11
CA SER A 133 -0.19 -7.30 -7.59
C SER A 133 0.15 -7.60 -6.15
N ALA A 134 1.17 -8.45 -5.94
CA ALA A 134 1.53 -8.94 -4.62
C ALA A 134 2.61 -8.11 -3.96
N ASP A 135 2.42 -7.85 -2.67
CA ASP A 135 3.42 -7.22 -1.79
C ASP A 135 3.93 -8.23 -0.74
N ILE A 136 3.16 -9.32 -0.55
CA ILE A 136 3.53 -10.48 0.27
C ILE A 136 3.30 -11.74 -0.56
N VAL A 137 4.34 -12.55 -0.70
CA VAL A 137 4.30 -13.81 -1.47
C VAL A 137 4.95 -14.92 -0.68
N GLY A 138 4.21 -15.99 -0.39
CA GLY A 138 4.76 -17.24 0.11
C GLY A 138 4.90 -18.27 -1.00
N TRP A 139 6.00 -19.00 -1.07
CA TRP A 139 6.13 -20.12 -2.00
C TRP A 139 7.01 -21.24 -1.47
N LYS A 140 6.80 -22.43 -2.03
CA LYS A 140 7.61 -23.62 -1.82
C LYS A 140 7.63 -24.46 -3.10
N PRO A 141 8.76 -25.05 -3.50
CA PRO A 141 10.09 -24.92 -2.89
C PRO A 141 10.84 -23.66 -3.35
N THR A 142 11.84 -23.21 -2.58
CA THR A 142 12.75 -22.08 -2.92
C THR A 142 13.24 -22.13 -4.37
N GLU A 143 13.64 -23.32 -4.85
CA GLU A 143 14.21 -23.54 -6.18
C GLU A 143 13.26 -23.21 -7.35
N ALA A 144 11.98 -22.95 -7.09
CA ALA A 144 11.04 -22.47 -8.11
C ALA A 144 11.54 -21.18 -8.78
N VAL A 145 12.21 -20.29 -8.03
CA VAL A 145 12.83 -19.06 -8.58
C VAL A 145 13.92 -19.42 -9.60
N ASN A 146 14.69 -20.49 -9.39
CA ASN A 146 15.74 -20.91 -10.34
C ASN A 146 15.18 -21.27 -11.71
N LYS A 147 13.93 -21.77 -11.79
CA LYS A 147 13.26 -22.01 -13.08
C LYS A 147 13.01 -20.71 -13.84
N LEU A 148 12.68 -19.63 -13.14
CA LEU A 148 12.50 -18.30 -13.72
C LEU A 148 13.84 -17.72 -14.20
N VAL A 149 14.89 -17.86 -13.37
CA VAL A 149 16.26 -17.45 -13.72
C VAL A 149 16.73 -18.16 -14.99
N ALA A 150 16.60 -19.49 -15.06
CA ALA A 150 17.08 -20.29 -16.19
C ALA A 150 16.42 -19.94 -17.53
N ARG A 151 15.26 -19.30 -17.51
CA ARG A 151 14.52 -18.86 -18.70
C ARG A 151 14.61 -17.36 -18.97
N ASN A 152 15.33 -16.62 -18.13
CA ASN A 152 15.35 -15.15 -18.15
C ASN A 152 13.94 -14.55 -18.03
N GLU A 153 13.13 -15.12 -17.15
CA GLU A 153 11.71 -14.79 -16.93
C GLU A 153 11.42 -14.24 -15.52
N LEU A 154 12.47 -13.77 -14.82
CA LEU A 154 12.31 -13.10 -13.54
C LEU A 154 11.45 -11.84 -13.71
N PRO A 155 10.56 -11.55 -12.74
CA PRO A 155 9.74 -10.35 -12.81
C PRO A 155 10.58 -9.11 -12.45
N ASP A 156 10.25 -7.97 -13.07
CA ASP A 156 10.90 -6.67 -12.79
C ASP A 156 10.45 -6.06 -11.44
N SER A 157 9.38 -6.60 -10.84
CA SER A 157 8.86 -6.20 -9.54
C SER A 157 8.12 -7.35 -8.85
N ASP A 158 7.91 -7.20 -7.55
CA ASP A 158 7.13 -8.13 -6.72
C ASP A 158 5.69 -8.33 -7.18
N ASN A 159 5.07 -7.30 -7.75
CA ASN A 159 3.69 -7.33 -8.23
C ASN A 159 3.36 -8.57 -9.09
N ASN A 160 4.31 -9.03 -9.91
CA ASN A 160 4.13 -10.17 -10.82
C ASN A 160 4.71 -11.49 -10.28
N LEU A 161 5.28 -11.52 -9.07
CA LEU A 161 6.00 -12.68 -8.54
C LEU A 161 5.09 -13.89 -8.37
N ALA A 162 3.94 -13.72 -7.70
CA ALA A 162 3.00 -14.82 -7.45
C ALA A 162 2.49 -15.44 -8.77
N TRP A 163 2.11 -14.59 -9.72
CA TRP A 163 1.70 -15.01 -11.06
C TRP A 163 2.82 -15.74 -11.80
N SER A 164 4.06 -15.23 -11.76
CA SER A 164 5.21 -15.82 -12.44
C SER A 164 5.57 -17.18 -11.86
N LEU A 165 5.57 -17.33 -10.53
CA LEU A 165 5.80 -18.61 -9.86
C LEU A 165 4.72 -19.64 -10.22
N CYS A 166 3.46 -19.22 -10.34
CA CYS A 166 2.38 -20.10 -10.76
C CYS A 166 2.51 -20.50 -12.25
N GLN A 167 2.52 -19.52 -13.14
CA GLN A 167 2.38 -19.74 -14.59
C GLN A 167 3.69 -20.22 -15.26
N ARG A 168 4.85 -19.84 -14.72
CA ARG A 168 6.15 -20.11 -15.35
C ARG A 168 6.98 -21.14 -14.57
N ALA A 169 6.92 -21.14 -13.23
CA ALA A 169 7.62 -22.12 -12.40
C ALA A 169 6.79 -23.38 -12.06
N GLY A 170 5.48 -23.35 -12.36
CA GLY A 170 4.58 -24.49 -12.22
C GLY A 170 4.08 -24.73 -10.79
N LEU A 171 4.08 -23.71 -9.94
CA LEU A 171 3.55 -23.82 -8.57
C LEU A 171 2.02 -23.75 -8.56
N VAL A 172 1.41 -24.48 -7.65
CA VAL A 172 -0.04 -24.48 -7.47
C VAL A 172 -0.45 -23.21 -6.69
N TRP A 173 -1.39 -22.44 -7.23
CA TRP A 173 -1.96 -21.31 -6.51
C TRP A 173 -2.88 -21.77 -5.38
N ARG A 174 -2.69 -21.16 -4.20
CA ARG A 174 -3.59 -21.25 -3.04
C ARG A 174 -3.84 -19.86 -2.49
N GLN A 175 -5.01 -19.65 -1.90
CA GLN A 175 -5.30 -18.41 -1.18
C GLN A 175 -4.44 -18.35 0.10
N MET A 176 -4.06 -17.15 0.50
CA MET A 176 -3.18 -16.92 1.65
C MET A 176 -3.89 -17.13 2.98
N LEU A 177 -5.16 -16.73 3.05
CA LEU A 177 -6.01 -16.93 4.21
C LEU A 177 -7.19 -17.83 3.84
N PRO A 178 -7.74 -18.60 4.79
CA PRO A 178 -8.96 -19.38 4.57
C PRO A 178 -10.17 -18.48 4.28
N GLY A 179 -10.99 -18.89 3.31
CA GLY A 179 -12.15 -18.12 2.86
C GLY A 179 -11.74 -16.95 1.97
N ASP A 180 -12.62 -16.52 1.06
CA ASP A 180 -12.40 -15.40 0.13
C ASP A 180 -12.17 -14.02 0.80
N SER A 181 -11.89 -13.97 2.11
CA SER A 181 -11.73 -12.74 2.87
C SER A 181 -10.31 -12.19 2.77
N ARG A 182 -10.09 -11.30 1.81
CA ARG A 182 -9.04 -10.30 1.97
C ARG A 182 -9.42 -9.38 3.14
N THR A 183 -8.54 -9.25 4.12
CA THR A 183 -8.72 -8.38 5.28
C THR A 183 -7.95 -7.08 5.10
N PHE A 184 -8.26 -6.06 5.91
CA PHE A 184 -7.47 -4.82 5.92
C PHE A 184 -5.99 -5.12 6.21
N ARG A 185 -5.68 -6.07 7.10
CA ARG A 185 -4.30 -6.46 7.45
C ARG A 185 -3.53 -7.05 6.27
N THR A 186 -4.23 -7.65 5.30
CA THR A 186 -3.62 -8.24 4.10
C THR A 186 -3.45 -7.29 2.92
N ILE A 187 -4.29 -6.26 2.83
CA ILE A 187 -4.27 -5.30 1.71
C ILE A 187 -3.59 -3.98 2.12
N PHE A 188 -3.56 -3.64 3.41
CA PHE A 188 -2.93 -2.42 3.88
C PHE A 188 -1.44 -2.46 3.58
N ASP A 189 -1.01 -1.43 2.87
CA ASP A 189 0.35 -1.21 2.42
C ASP A 189 0.67 0.27 2.59
N ILE A 190 1.89 0.56 3.05
CA ILE A 190 2.35 1.91 3.36
C ILE A 190 3.09 2.47 2.14
N ASP A 191 2.42 3.32 1.38
CA ASP A 191 2.85 3.82 0.07
C ASP A 191 2.85 5.36 -0.01
N THR A 192 1.98 6.00 0.76
CA THR A 192 1.63 7.42 0.70
C THR A 192 1.42 7.99 2.12
N PRO A 193 1.50 9.32 2.28
CA PRO A 193 1.24 9.98 3.56
C PRO A 193 -0.12 9.66 4.17
N THR A 194 -1.12 9.40 3.33
CA THR A 194 -2.49 9.08 3.77
C THR A 194 -2.56 7.72 4.45
N ASP A 195 -1.72 6.76 4.04
CA ASP A 195 -1.63 5.45 4.69
C ASP A 195 -1.05 5.61 6.11
N GLY A 196 -0.04 6.47 6.28
CA GLY A 196 0.50 6.84 7.60
C GLY A 196 -0.54 7.50 8.51
N ALA A 197 -1.41 8.34 7.96
CA ALA A 197 -2.52 8.94 8.68
C ALA A 197 -3.58 7.89 9.10
N ALA A 198 -3.96 6.98 8.21
CA ALA A 198 -4.90 5.91 8.50
C ALA A 198 -4.35 4.95 9.57
N LEU A 199 -3.08 4.55 9.44
CA LEU A 199 -2.39 3.71 10.42
C LEU A 199 -2.34 4.36 11.80
N LYS A 200 -2.03 5.67 11.86
CA LYS A 200 -2.04 6.42 13.12
C LYS A 200 -3.38 6.33 13.83
N ILE A 201 -4.47 6.60 13.11
CA ILE A 201 -5.83 6.58 13.68
C ILE A 201 -6.18 5.18 14.19
N TRP A 202 -5.78 4.14 13.46
CA TRP A 202 -5.97 2.77 13.91
C TRP A 202 -5.16 2.48 15.18
N LEU A 203 -3.89 2.89 15.24
CA LEU A 203 -3.04 2.70 16.42
C LEU A 203 -3.48 3.51 17.64
N ASP A 204 -4.13 4.65 17.46
CA ASP A 204 -4.72 5.41 18.58
C ASP A 204 -5.84 4.61 19.27
N ASN A 205 -6.46 3.65 18.56
CA ASN A 205 -7.52 2.76 19.06
C ASN A 205 -7.04 1.34 19.40
N ASN A 206 -5.75 1.04 19.20
CA ASN A 206 -5.17 -0.30 19.39
C ASN A 206 -3.86 -0.24 20.20
N THR A 207 -3.44 -1.37 20.77
CA THR A 207 -2.21 -1.46 21.60
C THR A 207 -1.05 -2.18 20.91
N GLU A 208 -1.26 -2.67 19.69
CA GLU A 208 -0.24 -3.32 18.86
C GLU A 208 0.79 -2.30 18.34
N LEU A 209 1.95 -2.80 17.86
CA LEU A 209 2.94 -2.03 17.08
C LEU A 209 3.48 -0.76 17.77
N SER A 210 4.01 -0.92 18.98
CA SER A 210 4.46 0.21 19.83
C SER A 210 5.46 1.16 19.15
N LEU A 211 6.40 0.64 18.35
CA LEU A 211 7.39 1.46 17.62
C LEU A 211 6.71 2.41 16.63
N LEU A 212 5.74 1.92 15.87
CA LEU A 212 4.97 2.71 14.93
C LEU A 212 4.10 3.72 15.67
N LYS A 213 3.46 3.30 16.77
CA LYS A 213 2.61 4.16 17.59
C LYS A 213 3.39 5.33 18.21
N GLU A 214 4.60 5.06 18.73
CA GLU A 214 5.48 6.08 19.29
C GLU A 214 5.83 7.13 18.23
N PHE A 215 6.35 6.70 17.07
CA PHE A 215 6.70 7.62 15.98
C PHE A 215 5.49 8.43 15.49
N LEU A 216 4.37 7.76 15.21
CA LEU A 216 3.17 8.40 14.69
C LEU A 216 2.48 9.30 15.73
N SER A 217 2.79 9.18 17.02
CA SER A 217 2.25 10.08 18.05
C SER A 217 2.78 11.51 17.91
N GLU A 218 4.00 11.67 17.40
CA GLU A 218 4.69 12.95 17.25
C GLU A 218 4.72 13.46 15.80
N GLU A 219 4.51 12.59 14.82
CA GLU A 219 4.55 12.92 13.39
C GLU A 219 3.38 13.84 12.98
N LYS A 220 3.71 14.91 12.24
CA LYS A 220 2.75 15.97 11.84
C LYS A 220 2.65 16.15 10.32
N SER A 221 3.52 15.49 9.56
CA SER A 221 3.59 15.61 8.10
C SER A 221 2.49 14.84 7.38
N PHE A 222 1.75 13.97 8.09
CA PHE A 222 0.67 13.17 7.52
C PHE A 222 -0.70 13.85 7.71
N PRO A 223 -1.67 13.65 6.79
CA PRO A 223 -2.98 14.30 6.81
C PRO A 223 -3.95 13.70 7.86
N THR A 224 -3.46 13.47 9.08
CA THR A 224 -4.17 12.83 10.19
C THR A 224 -5.46 13.56 10.55
N ARG A 225 -5.46 14.90 10.50
CA ARG A 225 -6.67 15.70 10.77
C ARG A 225 -7.77 15.39 9.77
N ASN A 226 -7.43 15.31 8.49
CA ASN A 226 -8.35 14.98 7.40
C ASN A 226 -8.84 13.54 7.52
N ALA A 227 -7.94 12.60 7.78
CA ALA A 227 -8.31 11.19 7.95
C ALA A 227 -9.21 10.98 9.18
N SER A 228 -8.96 11.70 10.27
CA SER A 228 -9.81 11.67 11.47
C SER A 228 -11.18 12.29 11.21
N ALA A 229 -11.24 13.38 10.44
CA ALA A 229 -12.51 13.97 10.02
C ALA A 229 -13.30 13.01 9.14
N PHE A 230 -12.62 12.36 8.19
CA PHE A 230 -13.25 11.41 7.28
C PHE A 230 -13.82 10.21 8.04
N LEU A 231 -13.07 9.64 9.01
CA LEU A 231 -13.57 8.58 9.87
C LEU A 231 -14.86 8.99 10.61
N ARG A 232 -14.93 10.22 11.13
CA ARG A 232 -16.16 10.72 11.76
C ARG A 232 -17.32 10.79 10.78
N GLU A 233 -17.09 11.21 9.55
CA GLU A 233 -18.12 11.27 8.52
C GLU A 233 -18.63 9.88 8.13
N LEU A 234 -17.78 8.85 8.08
CA LEU A 234 -18.22 7.45 7.87
C LEU A 234 -19.19 6.95 8.95
N GLY A 235 -19.05 7.44 10.18
CA GLY A 235 -19.85 7.06 11.36
C GLY A 235 -21.15 7.85 11.56
N ARG A 236 -21.43 8.87 10.75
CA ARG A 236 -22.58 9.77 10.92
C ARG A 236 -23.71 9.44 9.93
N PHE A 237 -24.95 9.48 10.38
CA PHE A 237 -26.13 9.14 9.57
C PHE A 237 -26.48 10.23 8.55
N GLU A 238 -26.18 11.48 8.86
CA GLU A 238 -26.45 12.63 8.00
C GLU A 238 -25.39 12.81 6.91
N SER A 239 -24.29 12.05 6.96
CA SER A 239 -23.20 12.18 6.00
C SER A 239 -23.60 11.74 4.60
N GLU A 240 -23.04 12.43 3.62
CA GLU A 240 -23.00 11.98 2.23
C GLU A 240 -21.53 11.79 1.85
N VAL A 241 -21.06 10.55 1.78
CA VAL A 241 -19.65 10.22 1.54
C VAL A 241 -19.46 9.84 0.06
N LEU A 242 -18.56 10.52 -0.63
CA LEU A 242 -18.17 10.20 -2.00
C LEU A 242 -16.81 9.50 -2.04
N ILE A 243 -16.75 8.34 -2.68
CA ILE A 243 -15.50 7.60 -2.94
C ILE A 243 -15.24 7.59 -4.43
N SER A 244 -14.08 8.08 -4.87
CA SER A 244 -13.71 8.15 -6.29
C SER A 244 -12.36 7.50 -6.53
N GLY A 245 -12.30 6.52 -7.44
CA GLY A 245 -11.04 5.85 -7.76
C GLY A 245 -11.17 4.39 -8.15
N ARG A 246 -10.09 3.63 -7.96
CA ARG A 246 -9.99 2.20 -8.30
C ARG A 246 -10.70 1.28 -7.29
N VAL A 247 -11.95 1.58 -6.90
CA VAL A 247 -12.68 0.92 -5.80
C VAL A 247 -13.05 -0.53 -6.12
N SER A 248 -12.62 -1.49 -5.29
CA SER A 248 -12.94 -2.91 -5.48
C SER A 248 -14.35 -3.27 -5.04
N GLY A 249 -14.90 -4.39 -5.55
CA GLY A 249 -16.18 -4.91 -5.06
C GLY A 249 -16.17 -5.30 -3.58
N GLY A 250 -15.01 -5.67 -3.01
CA GLY A 250 -14.87 -5.95 -1.58
C GLY A 250 -14.98 -4.69 -0.72
N VAL A 251 -14.33 -3.60 -1.16
CA VAL A 251 -14.45 -2.29 -0.50
C VAL A 251 -15.86 -1.75 -0.62
N HIS A 252 -16.52 -1.91 -1.77
CA HIS A 252 -17.92 -1.53 -1.95
C HIS A 252 -18.83 -2.24 -0.94
N ARG A 253 -18.67 -3.56 -0.76
CA ARG A 253 -19.42 -4.32 0.24
C ARG A 253 -19.20 -3.79 1.65
N LEU A 254 -17.96 -3.44 2.01
CA LEU A 254 -17.66 -2.90 3.33
C LEU A 254 -18.26 -1.52 3.54
N LEU A 255 -18.23 -0.65 2.52
CA LEU A 255 -18.91 0.64 2.59
C LEU A 255 -20.40 0.45 2.91
N GLU A 256 -21.10 -0.41 2.15
CA GLU A 256 -22.53 -0.68 2.38
C GLU A 256 -22.87 -1.16 3.79
N THR A 257 -21.98 -1.95 4.42
CA THR A 257 -22.23 -2.56 5.74
C THR A 257 -21.69 -1.76 6.93
N ARG A 258 -20.75 -0.84 6.70
CA ARG A 258 -20.02 -0.11 7.76
C ARG A 258 -20.25 1.40 7.75
N THR A 259 -20.64 2.01 6.62
CA THR A 259 -21.00 3.44 6.61
C THR A 259 -22.43 3.64 7.08
N HIS A 260 -22.66 4.72 7.85
CA HIS A 260 -23.98 4.99 8.42
C HIS A 260 -24.84 5.84 7.46
N GLY A 261 -24.23 6.85 6.84
CA GLY A 261 -24.87 7.77 5.90
C GLY A 261 -25.02 7.26 4.47
N GLN A 262 -25.24 8.18 3.53
CA GLN A 262 -25.31 7.88 2.11
C GLN A 262 -23.91 7.74 1.52
N THR A 263 -23.73 6.79 0.59
CA THR A 263 -22.45 6.60 -0.10
C THR A 263 -22.63 6.77 -1.61
N ARG A 264 -21.75 7.54 -2.25
CA ARG A 264 -21.63 7.67 -3.70
C ARG A 264 -20.29 7.08 -4.11
N ILE A 265 -20.27 6.21 -5.13
CA ILE A 265 -19.03 5.53 -5.55
C ILE A 265 -18.83 5.72 -7.05
N LEU A 266 -17.68 6.29 -7.41
CA LEU A 266 -17.14 6.30 -8.76
C LEU A 266 -15.99 5.27 -8.83
N SER A 267 -16.32 4.04 -9.23
CA SER A 267 -15.33 2.96 -9.41
C SER A 267 -14.83 2.97 -10.85
N GLU A 268 -13.59 3.42 -11.04
CA GLU A 268 -13.01 3.64 -12.37
C GLU A 268 -11.60 3.05 -12.48
N GLU A 269 -11.22 2.65 -13.70
CA GLU A 269 -9.82 2.39 -14.10
C GLU A 269 -9.04 1.39 -13.22
N ARG A 270 -9.75 0.45 -12.59
CA ARG A 270 -9.12 -0.71 -11.93
C ARG A 270 -8.24 -1.47 -12.91
N GLY A 271 -6.99 -1.73 -12.51
CA GLY A 271 -6.02 -2.41 -13.36
C GLY A 271 -5.46 -1.57 -14.52
N MET A 272 -5.63 -0.24 -14.49
CA MET A 272 -5.07 0.66 -15.52
C MET A 272 -3.56 0.52 -15.75
N ARG A 273 -2.80 0.18 -14.70
CA ARG A 273 -1.36 -0.14 -14.77
C ARG A 273 -1.12 -1.47 -15.48
N ALA A 274 -1.69 -2.55 -14.94
CA ALA A 274 -1.52 -3.90 -15.45
C ALA A 274 -1.98 -4.06 -16.91
N SER A 275 -3.04 -3.35 -17.32
CA SER A 275 -3.53 -3.34 -18.71
C SER A 275 -2.71 -2.45 -19.65
N GLY A 276 -1.75 -1.67 -19.13
CA GLY A 276 -0.96 -0.69 -19.88
C GLY A 276 -1.75 0.53 -20.35
N ARG A 277 -2.99 0.73 -19.86
CA ARG A 277 -3.83 1.89 -20.22
C ARG A 277 -3.20 3.20 -19.77
N GLU A 278 -2.62 3.22 -18.56
CA GLU A 278 -1.91 4.39 -18.02
C GLU A 278 -0.74 4.78 -18.93
N ALA A 279 0.16 3.82 -19.21
CA ALA A 279 1.33 4.04 -20.06
C ALA A 279 0.96 4.49 -21.50
N LYS A 280 -0.20 4.06 -22.01
CA LYS A 280 -0.72 4.45 -23.32
C LYS A 280 -1.53 5.76 -23.30
N GLY A 281 -1.72 6.39 -22.13
CA GLY A 281 -2.52 7.62 -21.99
C GLY A 281 -4.00 7.44 -22.30
N LEU A 282 -4.55 6.24 -22.05
CA LEU A 282 -5.92 5.84 -22.40
C LEU A 282 -6.92 5.91 -21.22
N VAL A 283 -6.46 6.34 -20.06
CA VAL A 283 -7.25 6.41 -18.82
C VAL A 283 -8.35 7.46 -18.96
N LYS A 284 -9.58 7.09 -18.64
CA LYS A 284 -10.75 7.96 -18.66
C LYS A 284 -11.48 7.91 -17.33
N SER A 285 -11.72 9.09 -16.75
CA SER A 285 -12.43 9.24 -15.48
C SER A 285 -13.50 10.31 -15.63
N LEU A 286 -14.70 10.05 -15.13
CA LEU A 286 -15.78 11.03 -15.07
C LEU A 286 -15.40 12.22 -14.19
N ALA A 287 -14.83 11.96 -13.01
CA ALA A 287 -14.30 13.00 -12.14
C ALA A 287 -13.15 13.76 -12.83
N GLY A 288 -12.31 13.06 -13.59
CA GLY A 288 -11.28 13.65 -14.44
C GLY A 288 -11.84 14.59 -15.51
N ILE A 289 -12.93 14.22 -16.18
CA ILE A 289 -13.60 15.05 -17.20
C ILE A 289 -14.17 16.33 -16.58
N ILE A 290 -14.74 16.23 -15.37
CA ILE A 290 -15.26 17.39 -14.65
C ILE A 290 -14.10 18.32 -14.29
N LEU A 291 -13.03 17.78 -13.70
CA LEU A 291 -11.83 18.53 -13.34
C LEU A 291 -11.19 19.22 -14.56
N GLU A 292 -11.06 18.52 -15.69
CA GLU A 292 -10.51 19.07 -16.95
C GLU A 292 -11.35 20.26 -17.45
N LYS A 293 -12.68 20.19 -17.33
CA LYS A 293 -13.59 21.23 -17.83
C LYS A 293 -13.72 22.43 -16.91
N SER A 294 -13.76 22.22 -15.60
CA SER A 294 -14.09 23.28 -14.62
C SER A 294 -12.88 23.84 -13.87
N GLY A 295 -11.73 23.16 -13.94
CA GLY A 295 -10.55 23.47 -13.15
C GLY A 295 -10.69 23.05 -11.67
N PRO A 296 -9.59 23.09 -10.89
CA PRO A 296 -9.55 22.50 -9.56
C PRO A 296 -10.51 23.13 -8.55
N GLN A 297 -10.61 24.46 -8.52
CA GLN A 297 -11.45 25.16 -7.54
C GLN A 297 -12.94 24.80 -7.71
N SER A 298 -13.45 24.90 -8.95
CA SER A 298 -14.84 24.53 -9.23
C SER A 298 -15.09 23.03 -9.03
N PHE A 299 -14.11 22.18 -9.33
CA PHE A 299 -14.22 20.73 -9.09
C PHE A 299 -14.49 20.42 -7.61
N PHE A 300 -13.70 20.98 -6.68
CA PHE A 300 -13.92 20.74 -5.25
C PHE A 300 -15.22 21.38 -4.74
N PHE A 301 -15.62 22.55 -5.24
CA PHE A 301 -16.93 23.13 -4.89
C PHE A 301 -18.09 22.23 -5.33
N GLN A 302 -18.03 21.65 -6.54
CA GLN A 302 -19.05 20.71 -7.00
C GLN A 302 -19.08 19.43 -6.15
N LEU A 303 -17.92 18.95 -5.67
CA LEU A 303 -17.89 17.84 -4.71
C LEU A 303 -18.54 18.22 -3.37
N ALA A 304 -18.35 19.45 -2.90
CA ALA A 304 -18.98 19.95 -1.68
C ALA A 304 -20.52 20.07 -1.79
N GLU A 305 -21.05 20.29 -3.00
CA GLU A 305 -22.49 20.26 -3.24
C GLU A 305 -23.10 18.84 -3.20
N LEU A 306 -22.28 17.81 -3.43
CA LEU A 306 -22.71 16.41 -3.55
C LEU A 306 -22.44 15.56 -2.30
N SER A 307 -21.58 16.04 -1.40
CA SER A 307 -21.02 15.24 -0.32
C SER A 307 -20.55 16.09 0.86
N THR A 308 -20.62 15.53 2.06
CA THR A 308 -19.99 16.08 3.27
C THR A 308 -18.54 15.63 3.41
N ALA A 309 -18.19 14.50 2.77
CA ALA A 309 -16.84 13.97 2.75
C ALA A 309 -16.51 13.29 1.42
N VAL A 310 -15.26 13.40 0.99
CA VAL A 310 -14.75 12.76 -0.23
C VAL A 310 -13.39 12.10 -0.01
N ALA A 311 -13.22 10.88 -0.50
CA ALA A 311 -11.93 10.21 -0.64
C ALA A 311 -11.62 9.98 -2.12
N ILE A 312 -10.47 10.49 -2.58
CA ILE A 312 -10.10 10.53 -4.00
C ILE A 312 -8.76 9.83 -4.21
N ASP A 313 -8.79 8.74 -4.99
CA ASP A 313 -7.59 8.18 -5.63
C ASP A 313 -7.14 9.12 -6.75
N THR A 314 -6.30 10.09 -6.41
CA THR A 314 -5.91 11.19 -7.31
C THR A 314 -5.11 10.69 -8.52
N ARG A 315 -4.55 9.48 -8.45
CA ARG A 315 -3.76 8.88 -9.54
C ARG A 315 -4.62 8.63 -10.77
N VAL A 316 -5.91 8.33 -10.58
CA VAL A 316 -6.87 8.18 -11.69
C VAL A 316 -7.09 9.52 -12.39
N LEU A 317 -7.23 10.61 -11.62
CA LEU A 317 -7.41 11.95 -12.16
C LEU A 317 -6.16 12.42 -12.92
N PHE A 318 -4.98 12.23 -12.34
CA PHE A 318 -3.73 12.67 -12.96
C PHE A 318 -3.41 11.88 -14.23
N ALA A 319 -3.64 10.58 -14.22
CA ALA A 319 -3.48 9.76 -15.42
C ALA A 319 -4.50 10.09 -16.51
N HIS A 320 -5.73 10.46 -16.14
CA HIS A 320 -6.73 10.98 -17.10
C HIS A 320 -6.24 12.26 -17.79
N LEU A 321 -5.71 13.20 -17.00
CA LEU A 321 -5.14 14.46 -17.47
C LEU A 321 -3.75 14.28 -18.12
N LYS A 322 -3.20 13.06 -18.12
CA LYS A 322 -1.87 12.71 -18.62
C LYS A 322 -0.71 13.42 -17.92
N TYR A 323 -0.91 13.77 -16.65
CA TYR A 323 0.16 14.25 -15.79
C TYR A 323 0.94 13.08 -15.18
N ASN A 324 2.25 13.28 -15.06
CA ASN A 324 3.15 12.36 -14.37
C ASN A 324 3.95 13.14 -13.31
N PHE A 325 3.31 13.42 -12.18
CA PHE A 325 3.92 14.16 -11.08
C PHE A 325 4.95 13.32 -10.33
N SER A 326 6.00 13.99 -9.83
CA SER A 326 7.05 13.35 -9.02
C SER A 326 6.48 12.71 -7.75
N ARG A 327 7.22 11.77 -7.15
CA ARG A 327 6.84 11.19 -5.84
C ARG A 327 6.70 12.30 -4.79
N SER A 328 7.67 13.21 -4.73
CA SER A 328 7.69 14.33 -3.79
C SER A 328 6.46 15.23 -3.95
N ASP A 329 6.12 15.64 -5.17
CA ASP A 329 4.95 16.47 -5.45
C ASP A 329 3.64 15.75 -5.07
N ARG A 330 3.52 14.45 -5.39
CA ARG A 330 2.35 13.64 -5.00
C ARG A 330 2.21 13.51 -3.49
N PHE A 331 3.31 13.29 -2.78
CA PHE A 331 3.30 13.16 -1.31
C PHE A 331 2.90 14.48 -0.65
N ASN A 332 3.45 15.59 -1.11
CA ASN A 332 3.05 16.91 -0.62
C ASN A 332 1.59 17.23 -0.95
N SER A 333 1.08 16.81 -2.11
CA SER A 333 -0.34 16.92 -2.44
C SER A 333 -1.23 16.10 -1.50
N ASP A 334 -0.92 14.81 -1.30
CA ASP A 334 -1.68 13.92 -0.40
C ASP A 334 -1.66 14.42 1.05
N ALA A 335 -0.56 15.05 1.48
CA ALA A 335 -0.41 15.66 2.79
C ALA A 335 -1.04 17.06 2.92
N PHE A 336 -1.69 17.59 1.87
CA PHE A 336 -2.24 18.95 1.83
C PHE A 336 -1.19 20.06 2.10
N ASN A 337 0.05 19.85 1.61
CA ASN A 337 1.16 20.80 1.73
C ASN A 337 1.53 21.43 0.37
N PRO A 338 0.76 22.42 -0.12
CA PRO A 338 1.01 23.02 -1.44
C PRO A 338 2.37 23.73 -1.55
N GLU A 339 2.92 24.25 -0.45
CA GLU A 339 4.22 24.93 -0.45
C GLU A 339 5.38 24.00 -0.80
N GLY A 340 5.22 22.69 -0.55
CA GLY A 340 6.20 21.66 -0.89
C GLY A 340 6.09 21.13 -2.32
N ILE A 341 5.18 21.66 -3.14
CA ILE A 341 4.91 21.15 -4.50
C ILE A 341 5.58 22.02 -5.55
N HIS A 342 6.43 21.41 -6.38
CA HIS A 342 7.12 22.09 -7.46
C HIS A 342 6.22 22.31 -8.68
N ASP A 343 5.47 21.30 -9.13
CA ASP A 343 4.55 21.45 -10.26
C ASP A 343 3.44 22.48 -9.99
N ALA A 344 3.26 23.43 -10.92
CA ALA A 344 2.33 24.54 -10.74
C ALA A 344 0.85 24.09 -10.72
N TYR A 345 0.49 23.13 -11.58
CA TYR A 345 -0.89 22.65 -11.66
C TYR A 345 -1.25 21.83 -10.42
N LEU A 346 -0.38 20.92 -9.99
CA LEU A 346 -0.64 20.13 -8.78
C LEU A 346 -0.69 21.01 -7.53
N ARG A 347 0.11 22.08 -7.49
CA ARG A 347 0.06 23.06 -6.42
C ARG A 347 -1.27 23.80 -6.40
N GLU A 348 -1.76 24.28 -7.54
CA GLU A 348 -3.09 24.89 -7.67
C GLU A 348 -4.20 23.91 -7.23
N PHE A 349 -4.12 22.66 -7.68
CA PHE A 349 -5.06 21.61 -7.31
C PHE A 349 -5.10 21.37 -5.79
N THR A 350 -3.93 21.34 -5.16
CA THR A 350 -3.81 21.14 -3.71
C THR A 350 -4.31 22.35 -2.92
N TYR A 351 -4.01 23.58 -3.36
CA TYR A 351 -4.58 24.79 -2.76
C TYR A 351 -6.10 24.81 -2.85
N ALA A 352 -6.67 24.45 -4.00
CA ALA A 352 -8.12 24.39 -4.18
C ALA A 352 -8.76 23.41 -3.19
N ALA A 353 -8.15 22.25 -2.98
CA ALA A 353 -8.61 21.28 -1.99
C ALA A 353 -8.59 21.89 -0.57
N VAL A 354 -7.53 22.57 -0.17
CA VAL A 354 -7.42 23.22 1.16
C VAL A 354 -8.46 24.33 1.32
N GLU A 355 -8.52 25.26 0.37
CA GLU A 355 -9.38 26.44 0.43
C GLU A 355 -10.87 26.08 0.47
N VAL A 356 -11.30 25.10 -0.35
CA VAL A 356 -12.71 24.68 -0.38
C VAL A 356 -13.12 23.98 0.91
N GLN A 357 -12.24 23.15 1.50
CA GLN A 357 -12.51 22.53 2.81
C GLN A 357 -12.76 23.60 3.89
N GLU A 358 -11.92 24.64 3.93
CA GLU A 358 -12.07 25.74 4.87
C GLU A 358 -13.37 26.53 4.67
N LYS A 359 -13.77 26.76 3.41
CA LYS A 359 -14.96 27.56 3.06
C LYS A 359 -16.28 26.81 3.23
N THR A 360 -16.30 25.51 2.93
CA THR A 360 -17.55 24.73 2.80
C THR A 360 -17.75 23.73 3.93
N GLY A 361 -16.69 23.37 4.65
CA GLY A 361 -16.72 22.28 5.62
C GLY A 361 -16.68 20.88 5.00
N LEU A 362 -16.54 20.76 3.67
CA LEU A 362 -16.26 19.47 3.02
C LEU A 362 -15.02 18.85 3.66
N THR A 363 -15.07 17.56 3.95
CA THR A 363 -13.87 16.79 4.35
C THR A 363 -13.26 16.14 3.12
N VAL A 364 -11.98 16.41 2.81
CA VAL A 364 -11.29 15.80 1.67
C VAL A 364 -10.16 14.90 2.17
N LEU A 365 -10.08 13.70 1.60
CA LEU A 365 -8.91 12.83 1.61
C LEU A 365 -8.42 12.61 0.18
N MET A 366 -7.11 12.75 -0.01
CA MET A 366 -6.43 12.51 -1.28
C MET A 366 -5.35 11.46 -1.08
N GLY A 367 -5.12 10.63 -2.10
CA GLY A 367 -4.17 9.54 -1.97
C GLY A 367 -4.05 8.67 -3.20
N GLY A 368 -3.38 7.54 -3.02
CA GLY A 368 -3.18 6.51 -4.02
C GLY A 368 -4.28 5.46 -4.09
N HIS A 369 -3.92 4.29 -4.61
CA HIS A 369 -4.82 3.14 -4.60
C HIS A 369 -5.12 2.68 -3.17
N SER A 370 -4.10 2.70 -2.32
CA SER A 370 -4.15 2.33 -0.90
C SER A 370 -5.29 3.04 -0.16
N LEU A 371 -5.45 4.35 -0.39
CA LEU A 371 -6.55 5.15 0.16
C LEU A 371 -7.92 4.50 -0.07
N ILE A 372 -8.24 4.09 -1.30
CA ILE A 372 -9.55 3.49 -1.64
C ILE A 372 -9.55 1.95 -1.51
N ALA A 373 -8.53 1.39 -0.89
CA ALA A 373 -8.32 -0.02 -0.65
C ALA A 373 -7.99 -0.27 0.83
N GLY A 374 -6.72 -0.51 1.17
CA GLY A 374 -6.27 -0.84 2.51
C GLY A 374 -6.66 0.19 3.58
N ASP A 375 -6.43 1.48 3.32
CA ASP A 375 -6.71 2.55 4.29
C ASP A 375 -8.20 2.65 4.59
N LEU A 376 -9.04 2.67 3.54
CA LEU A 376 -10.48 2.76 3.71
C LEU A 376 -11.02 1.53 4.44
N MET A 377 -10.51 0.33 4.14
CA MET A 377 -10.85 -0.87 4.91
C MET A 377 -10.43 -0.75 6.39
N LEU A 378 -9.24 -0.21 6.65
CA LEU A 378 -8.72 0.02 7.99
C LEU A 378 -9.60 1.01 8.78
N LEU A 379 -9.98 2.13 8.16
CA LEU A 379 -10.86 3.14 8.76
C LEU A 379 -12.27 2.59 9.00
N LEU A 380 -12.84 1.84 8.04
CA LEU A 380 -14.16 1.23 8.20
C LEU A 380 -14.18 0.18 9.33
N GLU A 381 -13.07 -0.47 9.63
CA GLU A 381 -13.01 -1.39 10.77
C GLU A 381 -13.16 -0.66 12.12
N LEU A 382 -12.80 0.63 12.17
CA LEU A 382 -12.99 1.48 13.35
C LEU A 382 -14.42 2.05 13.44
N THR A 383 -15.23 1.88 12.40
CA THR A 383 -16.65 2.26 12.44
C THR A 383 -17.50 1.11 12.98
N PRO A 384 -18.46 1.39 13.90
CA PRO A 384 -19.38 0.37 14.35
C PRO A 384 -20.22 -0.18 13.16
N PRO A 385 -20.75 -1.41 13.23
CA PRO A 385 -21.64 -1.91 12.20
C PRO A 385 -22.86 -0.99 12.02
N ARG A 386 -23.26 -0.73 10.77
CA ARG A 386 -24.41 0.14 10.45
C ARG A 386 -25.71 -0.30 11.12
N PHE A 387 -25.88 -1.62 11.22
CA PHE A 387 -26.99 -2.27 11.90
C PHE A 387 -26.42 -3.28 12.89
N GLY A 388 -26.33 -2.90 14.16
CA GLY A 388 -25.75 -3.69 15.25
C GLY A 388 -26.14 -3.15 16.59
#